data_AF-A0A1G6YFE9-F1
#
_entry.id   AF-A0A1G6YFE9-F1
#
_cell.length_a   1.000
_cell.length_b   1.000
_cell.length_c   1.000
_cell.angle_alpha   90.00
_cell.angle_beta   90.00
_cell.angle_gamma   90.00
#
_symmetry.space_group_name_H-M   'P 1'
#
loop_
_entity.id
_entity.type
_entity.pdbx_description
1 polymer ?
#
loop_
_entity_poly.entity_id
_entity_poly.type
_entity_poly.pdbx_seq_one_letter_code
_entity_poly.pdbx_strand_id
1 'polypeptide(L)'
;MHPLRLALCMLILLISSHVLHAQEDSSFPIPDPLFEAESPGLAALRAWSMDKWMAVRKTNHPLYHNALGPARFRSYVYFCRRHELNVNMPILNEMALKNLSEIIVAHFEETEWSKFGAMDKADVRRFIGDLGQDIYAFEYATAIAERREAKDRLEMTTQAYCASIAKENQDNYIALRATAKRQLGR
;
A
#
# COMPACT_ATOMS: atom_id res chain seq x y z
N MET A 1 -59.84 13.97 -5.82
CA MET A 1 -58.36 13.86 -5.78
C MET A 1 -57.85 15.01 -4.92
N HIS A 2 -57.27 14.72 -3.75
CA HIS A 2 -57.00 15.74 -2.72
C HIS A 2 -55.75 16.58 -3.04
N PRO A 3 -55.85 17.92 -3.04
CA PRO A 3 -54.74 18.83 -3.33
C PRO A 3 -53.56 18.70 -2.35
N LEU A 4 -53.79 18.17 -1.14
CA LEU A 4 -52.76 17.90 -0.16
C LEU A 4 -51.73 16.84 -0.60
N ARG A 5 -52.14 15.82 -1.38
CA ARG A 5 -51.21 14.75 -1.80
C ARG A 5 -50.24 15.23 -2.88
N LEU A 6 -50.68 16.13 -3.77
CA LEU A 6 -49.83 16.74 -4.79
C LEU A 6 -48.82 17.72 -4.18
N ALA A 7 -49.24 18.49 -3.17
CA ALA A 7 -48.34 19.38 -2.43
C ALA A 7 -47.24 18.61 -1.67
N LEU A 8 -47.59 17.45 -1.08
CA LEU A 8 -46.62 16.62 -0.34
C LEU A 8 -45.59 15.96 -1.28
N CYS A 9 -46.00 15.50 -2.46
CA CYS A 9 -45.07 14.96 -3.46
C CYS A 9 -44.11 16.02 -4.03
N MET A 10 -44.58 17.26 -4.25
CA MET A 10 -43.69 18.35 -4.69
C MET A 10 -42.71 18.77 -3.59
N LEU A 11 -43.11 18.75 -2.31
CA LEU A 11 -42.20 19.07 -1.21
C LEU A 11 -41.07 18.04 -1.08
N ILE A 12 -41.37 16.75 -1.29
CA ILE A 12 -40.36 15.67 -1.25
C ILE A 12 -39.37 15.77 -2.41
N LEU A 13 -39.82 16.18 -3.61
CA LEU A 13 -38.96 16.39 -4.78
C LEU A 13 -38.06 17.63 -4.65
N LEU A 14 -38.53 18.68 -3.96
CA LEU A 14 -37.73 19.89 -3.67
C LEU A 14 -36.69 19.66 -2.56
N ILE A 15 -36.99 18.81 -1.57
CA ILE A 15 -36.00 18.45 -0.53
C ILE A 15 -34.92 17.52 -1.10
N SER A 16 -35.27 16.62 -2.02
CA SER A 16 -34.28 15.71 -2.64
C SER A 16 -33.38 16.39 -3.68
N SER A 17 -33.75 17.56 -4.22
CA SER A 17 -32.87 18.35 -5.10
C SER A 17 -31.87 19.23 -4.33
N HIS A 18 -32.13 19.54 -3.05
CA HIS A 18 -31.18 20.23 -2.17
C HIS A 18 -30.23 19.28 -1.43
N VAL A 19 -30.59 18.00 -1.27
CA VAL A 19 -29.68 17.00 -0.69
C VAL A 19 -28.71 16.41 -1.73
N LEU A 20 -29.02 16.52 -3.03
CA LEU A 20 -28.09 16.08 -4.09
C LEU A 20 -27.01 17.10 -4.48
N HIS A 21 -27.10 18.36 -4.00
CA HIS A 21 -26.09 19.40 -4.26
C HIS A 21 -25.10 19.62 -3.10
N ALA A 22 -25.13 18.76 -2.07
CA ALA A 22 -24.17 18.81 -0.96
C ALA A 22 -23.08 17.71 -1.07
N GLN A 23 -22.89 17.15 -2.26
CA GLN A 23 -21.90 16.10 -2.53
C GLN A 23 -20.98 16.46 -3.71
N GLU A 24 -20.66 17.74 -3.85
CA GLU A 24 -19.47 18.20 -4.56
C GLU A 24 -18.70 19.09 -3.57
N ASP A 25 -17.39 18.85 -3.49
CA ASP A 25 -16.43 19.52 -2.61
C ASP A 25 -16.32 19.04 -1.14
N SER A 26 -16.40 17.73 -0.90
CA SER A 26 -15.50 17.15 0.10
C SER A 26 -14.11 16.94 -0.54
N SER A 27 -13.51 18.01 -1.06
CA SER A 27 -12.07 18.02 -1.24
C SER A 27 -11.51 17.88 0.17
N PHE A 28 -11.03 16.69 0.52
CA PHE A 28 -10.05 16.58 1.59
C PHE A 28 -9.05 17.71 1.33
N PRO A 29 -8.80 18.62 2.28
CA PRO A 29 -7.74 19.59 2.09
C PRO A 29 -6.48 18.77 1.82
N ILE A 30 -6.07 18.74 0.56
CA ILE A 30 -4.78 18.20 0.16
C ILE A 30 -3.84 19.15 0.87
N PRO A 31 -3.05 18.67 1.87
CA PRO A 31 -2.09 19.54 2.52
C PRO A 31 -1.28 20.23 1.43
N ASP A 32 -1.02 21.55 1.58
CA ASP A 32 0.01 22.23 0.78
C ASP A 32 1.19 21.27 0.62
N PRO A 33 1.75 21.11 -0.60
CA PRO A 33 2.63 19.99 -0.89
C PRO A 33 3.69 19.88 0.21
N LEU A 34 3.56 18.84 1.04
CA LEU A 34 4.54 18.47 2.07
C LEU A 34 5.88 18.04 1.45
N PHE A 35 6.01 18.22 0.14
CA PHE A 35 7.12 17.88 -0.71
C PHE A 35 7.71 19.18 -1.21
N GLU A 36 8.86 19.55 -0.68
CA GLU A 36 9.79 20.37 -1.45
C GLU A 36 9.93 19.72 -2.84
N ALA A 37 9.76 20.51 -3.90
CA ALA A 37 9.82 19.99 -5.25
C ALA A 37 11.17 19.30 -5.46
N GLU A 38 11.11 17.98 -5.67
CA GLU A 38 12.29 17.15 -5.93
C GLU A 38 13.01 17.68 -7.18
N SER A 39 14.35 17.72 -7.15
CA SER A 39 15.10 18.19 -8.31
C SER A 39 14.78 17.33 -9.55
N PRO A 40 14.80 17.89 -10.78
CA PRO A 40 14.46 17.11 -11.97
C PRO A 40 15.28 15.82 -12.14
N GLY A 41 16.54 15.83 -11.70
CA GLY A 41 17.41 14.64 -11.73
C GLY A 41 16.96 13.55 -10.76
N LEU A 42 16.50 13.92 -9.56
CA LEU A 42 15.98 12.99 -8.56
C LEU A 42 14.58 12.46 -8.94
N ALA A 43 13.72 13.31 -9.50
CA ALA A 43 12.42 12.89 -10.00
C ALA A 43 12.55 11.86 -11.15
N ALA A 44 13.48 12.09 -12.08
CA ALA A 44 13.79 11.14 -13.14
C ALA A 44 14.34 9.82 -12.59
N LEU A 45 15.15 9.88 -11.52
CA LEU A 45 15.71 8.71 -10.87
C LEU A 45 14.64 7.89 -10.14
N ARG A 46 13.71 8.56 -9.44
CA ARG A 46 12.54 7.94 -8.81
C ARG A 46 11.68 7.21 -9.85
N ALA A 47 11.35 7.88 -10.95
CA ALA A 47 10.58 7.28 -12.04
C ALA A 47 11.28 6.03 -12.61
N TRP A 48 12.58 6.13 -12.90
CA TRP A 48 13.37 5.00 -13.37
C TRP A 48 13.40 3.84 -12.37
N SER A 49 13.56 4.12 -11.08
CA SER A 49 13.57 3.07 -10.05
C SER A 49 12.22 2.37 -9.92
N MET A 50 11.12 3.10 -10.10
CA MET A 50 9.77 2.53 -10.17
C MET A 50 9.61 1.62 -11.39
N ASP A 51 10.12 2.01 -12.56
CA ASP A 51 10.11 1.16 -13.76
C ASP A 51 10.90 -0.13 -13.55
N LYS A 52 12.07 -0.05 -12.92
CA LYS A 52 12.88 -1.23 -12.55
C LYS A 52 12.16 -2.13 -11.54
N TRP A 53 11.54 -1.55 -10.52
CA TRP A 53 10.71 -2.31 -9.59
C TRP A 53 9.56 -3.03 -10.30
N MET A 54 8.86 -2.38 -11.24
CA MET A 54 7.81 -3.02 -12.04
C MET A 54 8.34 -4.19 -12.86
N ALA A 55 9.58 -4.14 -13.32
CA ALA A 55 10.24 -5.28 -13.96
C ALA A 55 10.53 -6.40 -12.95
N VAL A 56 11.10 -6.09 -11.78
CA VAL A 56 11.35 -7.07 -10.70
C VAL A 56 10.07 -7.76 -10.24
N ARG A 57 8.95 -7.03 -10.16
CA ARG A 57 7.63 -7.58 -9.81
C ARG A 57 7.17 -8.70 -10.74
N LYS A 58 7.64 -8.73 -11.98
CA LYS A 58 7.36 -9.79 -12.97
C LYS A 58 8.29 -10.99 -12.84
N THR A 59 9.27 -10.94 -11.93
CA THR A 59 10.27 -11.99 -11.72
C THR A 59 10.04 -12.72 -10.40
N ASN A 60 10.72 -13.86 -10.22
CA ASN A 60 10.66 -14.65 -8.98
C ASN A 60 11.74 -14.23 -7.95
N HIS A 61 12.06 -12.93 -7.87
CA HIS A 61 13.20 -12.45 -7.07
C HIS A 61 13.02 -12.73 -5.56
N PRO A 62 13.95 -13.44 -4.88
CA PRO A 62 13.77 -13.84 -3.47
C PRO A 62 13.60 -12.68 -2.48
N LEU A 63 14.37 -11.59 -2.63
CA LEU A 63 14.21 -10.40 -1.78
C LEU A 63 12.85 -9.74 -1.95
N TYR A 64 12.27 -9.84 -3.15
CA TYR A 64 10.97 -9.25 -3.45
C TYR A 64 9.85 -10.01 -2.75
N HIS A 65 9.93 -11.34 -2.66
CA HIS A 65 8.99 -12.15 -1.85
C HIS A 65 9.02 -11.78 -0.37
N ASN A 66 10.22 -11.53 0.18
CA ASN A 66 10.37 -11.10 1.58
C ASN A 66 9.88 -9.67 1.84
N ALA A 67 9.75 -8.85 0.79
CA ALA A 67 9.08 -7.54 0.86
C ALA A 67 7.55 -7.64 0.69
N LEU A 68 7.08 -8.52 -0.18
CA LEU A 68 5.66 -8.70 -0.52
C LEU A 68 4.88 -9.45 0.57
N GLY A 69 5.48 -10.46 1.19
CA GLY A 69 4.84 -11.25 2.24
C GLY A 69 4.28 -10.39 3.38
N PRO A 70 5.07 -9.45 3.95
CA PRO A 70 4.59 -8.51 4.95
C PRO A 70 3.44 -7.62 4.48
N ALA A 71 3.45 -7.13 3.24
CA ALA A 71 2.36 -6.32 2.68
C ALA A 71 1.06 -7.15 2.51
N ARG A 72 1.19 -8.38 2.02
CA ARG A 72 0.08 -9.34 1.93
C ARG A 72 -0.49 -9.69 3.29
N PHE A 73 0.35 -9.93 4.29
CA PHE A 73 -0.14 -10.23 5.62
C PHE A 73 -0.78 -9.00 6.28
N ARG A 74 -0.20 -7.80 6.12
CA ARG A 74 -0.81 -6.55 6.58
C ARG A 74 -2.19 -6.32 5.98
N SER A 75 -2.38 -6.60 4.68
CA SER A 75 -3.70 -6.50 4.04
C SER A 75 -4.69 -7.53 4.57
N TYR A 76 -4.24 -8.75 4.91
CA TYR A 76 -5.09 -9.73 5.59
C TYR A 76 -5.57 -9.23 6.93
N VAL A 77 -4.66 -8.73 7.77
CA VAL A 77 -4.97 -8.20 9.10
C VAL A 77 -5.96 -7.02 8.98
N TYR A 78 -5.71 -6.10 8.07
CA TYR A 78 -6.60 -4.97 7.78
C TYR A 78 -8.01 -5.42 7.34
N PHE A 79 -8.08 -6.42 6.46
CA PHE A 79 -9.35 -6.92 5.90
C PHE A 79 -10.11 -7.81 6.89
N CYS A 80 -9.39 -8.59 7.70
CA CYS A 80 -9.87 -9.62 8.62
C CYS A 80 -9.56 -9.23 10.08
N ARG A 81 -9.98 -8.04 10.51
CA ARG A 81 -9.62 -7.41 11.80
C ARG A 81 -9.76 -8.30 13.04
N ARG A 82 -10.69 -9.25 13.04
CA ARG A 82 -10.88 -10.20 14.17
C ARG A 82 -9.66 -11.08 14.45
N HIS A 83 -8.72 -11.20 13.51
CA HIS A 83 -7.51 -12.00 13.63
C HIS A 83 -6.27 -11.18 14.03
N GLU A 84 -6.45 -9.93 14.51
CA GLU A 84 -5.37 -9.00 14.92
C GLU A 84 -4.66 -9.35 16.23
N LEU A 85 -5.27 -10.16 17.09
CA LEU A 85 -4.78 -10.40 18.44
C LEU A 85 -3.41 -11.13 18.39
N ASN A 86 -2.31 -10.38 18.57
CA ASN A 86 -0.90 -10.80 18.71
C ASN A 86 0.01 -10.76 17.46
N VAL A 87 -0.30 -9.94 16.47
CA VAL A 87 0.59 -9.73 15.32
C VAL A 87 1.67 -8.68 15.60
N ASN A 88 2.95 -9.04 15.47
CA ASN A 88 4.08 -8.10 15.50
C ASN A 88 4.47 -7.70 14.06
N MET A 89 3.83 -6.65 13.54
CA MET A 89 4.17 -6.08 12.23
C MET A 89 5.49 -5.30 12.19
N PRO A 90 5.92 -4.55 13.23
CA PRO A 90 7.15 -3.74 13.16
C PRO A 90 8.38 -4.48 12.62
N ILE A 91 8.66 -5.69 13.11
CA ILE A 91 9.81 -6.48 12.65
C ILE A 91 9.68 -6.93 11.18
N LEU A 92 8.45 -7.19 10.72
CA LEU A 92 8.17 -7.56 9.33
C LEU A 92 8.28 -6.36 8.39
N ASN A 93 7.84 -5.19 8.83
CA ASN A 93 7.96 -3.95 8.08
C ASN A 93 9.43 -3.54 7.94
N GLU A 94 10.22 -3.67 9.01
CA GLU A 94 11.67 -3.43 8.98
C GLU A 94 12.37 -4.36 7.97
N MET A 95 12.05 -5.66 8.00
CA MET A 95 12.55 -6.63 7.03
C MET A 95 12.14 -6.27 5.60
N ALA A 96 10.88 -5.88 5.37
CA ALA A 96 10.40 -5.50 4.04
C ALA A 96 11.15 -4.28 3.49
N LEU A 97 11.27 -3.22 4.29
CA LEU A 97 11.96 -1.99 3.90
C LEU A 97 13.46 -2.22 3.66
N LYS A 98 14.11 -3.07 4.45
CA LYS A 98 15.50 -3.48 4.22
C LYS A 98 15.66 -4.18 2.88
N ASN A 99 14.84 -5.20 2.59
CA ASN A 99 14.90 -5.93 1.33
C ASN A 99 14.58 -5.04 0.12
N LEU A 100 13.60 -4.12 0.24
CA LEU A 100 13.29 -3.15 -0.81
C LEU A 100 14.45 -2.19 -1.06
N SER A 101 15.10 -1.71 0.01
CA SER A 101 16.29 -0.87 -0.11
C SER A 101 17.41 -1.60 -0.84
N GLU A 102 17.66 -2.88 -0.52
CA GLU A 102 18.65 -3.71 -1.20
C GLU A 102 18.33 -3.89 -2.69
N ILE A 103 17.05 -4.12 -3.04
CA ILE A 103 16.60 -4.21 -4.44
C ILE A 103 16.82 -2.88 -5.17
N ILE A 104 16.41 -1.76 -4.56
CA ILE A 104 16.57 -0.41 -5.15
C ILE A 104 18.04 -0.12 -5.43
N VAL A 105 18.91 -0.37 -4.45
CA VAL A 105 20.37 -0.18 -4.56
C VAL A 105 20.94 -1.04 -5.69
N ALA A 106 20.49 -2.30 -5.80
CA ALA A 106 20.97 -3.22 -6.82
C ALA A 106 20.57 -2.83 -8.26
N HIS A 107 19.58 -1.94 -8.43
CA HIS A 107 19.22 -1.45 -9.76
C HIS A 107 20.26 -0.47 -10.30
N PHE A 108 20.77 0.43 -9.47
CA PHE A 108 21.56 1.57 -9.93
C PHE A 108 22.91 1.16 -10.54
N GLU A 109 23.19 1.63 -11.76
CA GLU A 109 24.50 1.51 -12.39
C GLU A 109 25.38 2.73 -12.00
N GLU A 110 26.65 2.73 -12.40
CA GLU A 110 27.61 3.78 -12.02
C GLU A 110 27.12 5.19 -12.40
N THR A 111 26.42 5.32 -13.54
CA THR A 111 25.89 6.61 -13.99
C THR A 111 24.74 7.11 -13.14
N GLU A 112 23.87 6.23 -12.63
CA GLU A 112 22.82 6.57 -11.68
C GLU A 112 23.40 6.91 -10.31
N TRP A 113 24.41 6.17 -9.87
CA TRP A 113 25.14 6.50 -8.64
C TRP A 113 25.83 7.87 -8.72
N SER A 114 26.32 8.26 -9.90
CA SER A 114 26.92 9.57 -10.11
C SER A 114 25.93 10.73 -9.84
N LYS A 115 24.63 10.52 -10.06
CA LYS A 115 23.58 11.50 -9.74
C LYS A 115 23.45 11.73 -8.24
N PHE A 116 23.81 10.73 -7.43
CA PHE A 116 23.93 10.85 -5.97
C PHE A 116 25.31 11.34 -5.51
N GLY A 117 26.30 11.47 -6.40
CA GLY A 117 27.70 11.75 -6.04
C GLY A 117 27.93 13.08 -5.33
N ALA A 118 27.00 14.03 -5.46
CA ALA A 118 27.03 15.33 -4.77
C ALA A 118 26.13 15.39 -3.53
N MET A 119 25.36 14.32 -3.23
CA MET A 119 24.45 14.28 -2.09
C MET A 119 25.13 13.69 -0.87
N ASP A 120 24.73 14.16 0.31
CA ASP A 120 25.16 13.55 1.56
C ASP A 120 24.61 12.12 1.67
N LYS A 121 25.40 11.24 2.30
CA LYS A 121 24.99 9.84 2.54
C LYS A 121 23.67 9.74 3.31
N ALA A 122 23.31 10.75 4.09
CA ALA A 122 22.03 10.81 4.78
C ALA A 122 20.87 11.00 3.78
N ASP A 123 21.01 11.87 2.79
CA ASP A 123 19.99 12.12 1.77
C ASP A 123 19.83 10.96 0.81
N VAL A 124 20.93 10.30 0.43
CA VAL A 124 20.85 9.07 -0.39
C VAL A 124 20.07 7.98 0.36
N ARG A 125 20.36 7.79 1.66
CA ARG A 125 19.62 6.83 2.50
C ARG A 125 18.15 7.21 2.66
N ARG A 126 17.85 8.50 2.82
CA ARG A 126 16.47 9.02 2.88
C ARG A 126 15.73 8.75 1.58
N PHE A 127 16.32 9.09 0.43
CA PHE A 127 15.73 8.84 -0.88
C PHE A 127 15.40 7.35 -1.09
N ILE A 128 16.35 6.45 -0.82
CA ILE A 128 16.14 5.00 -0.93
C ILE A 128 15.04 4.53 0.05
N GLY A 129 15.07 5.06 1.27
CA GLY A 129 14.07 4.75 2.30
C GLY A 129 12.66 5.18 1.90
N ASP A 130 12.50 6.40 1.39
CA ASP A 130 11.22 6.95 0.93
C ASP A 130 10.69 6.13 -0.25
N LEU A 131 11.54 5.81 -1.23
CA LEU A 131 11.15 4.96 -2.35
C LEU A 131 10.74 3.55 -1.89
N GLY A 132 11.47 2.97 -0.94
CA GLY A 132 11.11 1.67 -0.34
C GLY A 132 9.76 1.73 0.37
N GLN A 133 9.44 2.84 1.04
CA GLN A 133 8.13 3.05 1.66
C GLN A 133 7.01 3.19 0.61
N ASP A 134 7.25 3.95 -0.47
CA ASP A 134 6.28 4.12 -1.57
C ASP A 134 5.95 2.77 -2.22
N ILE A 135 6.97 1.96 -2.54
CA ILE A 135 6.78 0.61 -3.08
C ILE A 135 6.01 -0.27 -2.09
N TYR A 136 6.39 -0.27 -0.82
CA TYR A 136 5.71 -1.06 0.19
C TYR A 136 4.23 -0.66 0.35
N ALA A 137 3.92 0.64 0.30
CA ALA A 137 2.57 1.17 0.35
C ALA A 137 1.75 0.74 -0.88
N PHE A 138 2.36 0.78 -2.08
CA PHE A 138 1.74 0.29 -3.31
C PHE A 138 1.40 -1.20 -3.21
N GLU A 139 2.33 -2.05 -2.76
CA GLU A 139 2.10 -3.49 -2.65
C GLU A 139 1.01 -3.82 -1.63
N TYR A 140 0.96 -3.05 -0.53
CA TYR A 140 -0.09 -3.17 0.46
C TYR A 140 -1.47 -2.80 -0.12
N ALA A 141 -1.58 -1.69 -0.86
CA ALA A 141 -2.81 -1.29 -1.52
C ALA A 141 -3.26 -2.31 -2.57
N THR A 142 -2.32 -2.82 -3.39
CA THR A 142 -2.58 -3.88 -4.37
C THR A 142 -3.11 -5.14 -3.70
N ALA A 143 -2.51 -5.58 -2.59
CA ALA A 143 -2.97 -6.77 -1.88
C ALA A 143 -4.37 -6.59 -1.25
N ILE A 144 -4.76 -5.38 -0.85
CA ILE A 144 -6.15 -5.09 -0.44
C ILE A 144 -7.11 -5.27 -1.62
N ALA A 145 -6.77 -4.73 -2.79
CA ALA A 145 -7.59 -4.84 -3.99
C ALA A 145 -7.76 -6.30 -4.43
N GLU A 146 -6.66 -7.07 -4.49
CA GLU A 146 -6.68 -8.50 -4.83
C GLU A 146 -7.56 -9.32 -3.87
N ARG A 147 -7.55 -8.99 -2.57
CA ARG A 147 -8.41 -9.67 -1.58
C ARG A 147 -9.89 -9.35 -1.77
N ARG A 148 -10.22 -8.09 -2.09
CA ARG A 148 -11.60 -7.70 -2.41
C ARG A 148 -12.09 -8.46 -3.64
N GLU A 149 -11.31 -8.45 -4.71
CA GLU A 149 -11.63 -9.17 -5.94
C GLU A 149 -11.77 -10.68 -5.70
N ALA A 150 -10.84 -11.29 -4.94
CA ALA A 150 -10.90 -12.71 -4.61
C ALA A 150 -12.15 -13.06 -3.79
N LYS A 151 -12.53 -12.24 -2.80
CA LYS A 151 -13.77 -12.43 -2.05
C LYS A 151 -14.98 -12.35 -2.96
N ASP A 152 -15.04 -11.33 -3.82
CA ASP A 152 -16.18 -11.08 -4.70
C ASP A 152 -16.33 -12.20 -5.75
N ARG A 153 -15.22 -12.65 -6.34
CA ARG A 153 -15.19 -13.77 -7.29
C ARG A 153 -15.65 -15.10 -6.67
N LEU A 154 -15.39 -15.30 -5.39
CA LEU A 154 -15.82 -16.50 -4.65
C LEU A 154 -17.24 -16.37 -4.08
N GLU A 155 -17.90 -15.22 -4.27
CA GLU A 155 -19.24 -14.92 -3.75
C GLU A 155 -19.37 -15.13 -2.22
N MET A 156 -18.27 -14.90 -1.50
CA MET A 156 -18.22 -15.14 -0.05
C MET A 156 -18.55 -13.87 0.74
N THR A 157 -19.19 -14.06 1.90
CA THR A 157 -19.19 -13.02 2.94
C THR A 157 -17.77 -12.77 3.43
N THR A 158 -17.48 -11.56 3.92
CA THR A 158 -16.16 -11.23 4.50
C THR A 158 -15.75 -12.22 5.58
N GLN A 159 -16.69 -12.67 6.41
CA GLN A 159 -16.42 -13.65 7.47
C GLN A 159 -16.00 -15.02 6.90
N ALA A 160 -16.75 -15.55 5.92
CA ALA A 160 -16.44 -16.84 5.30
C ALA A 160 -15.09 -16.79 4.56
N TYR A 161 -14.84 -15.70 3.82
CA TYR A 161 -13.57 -15.50 3.14
C TYR A 161 -12.41 -15.44 4.13
N CYS A 162 -12.49 -14.61 5.16
CA CYS A 162 -11.45 -14.50 6.18
C CYS A 162 -11.16 -15.82 6.90
N ALA A 163 -12.19 -16.64 7.16
CA ALA A 163 -12.01 -17.97 7.73
C ALA A 163 -11.29 -18.93 6.76
N SER A 164 -11.64 -18.88 5.47
CA SER A 164 -11.06 -19.76 4.45
C SER A 164 -9.56 -19.58 4.24
N ILE A 165 -9.05 -18.36 4.43
CA ILE A 165 -7.63 -18.02 4.23
C ILE A 165 -6.84 -17.91 5.54
N ALA A 166 -7.46 -18.14 6.70
CA ALA A 166 -6.87 -17.83 8.00
C ALA A 166 -5.60 -18.65 8.27
N LYS A 167 -5.66 -19.96 8.03
CA LYS A 167 -4.54 -20.87 8.26
C LYS A 167 -3.32 -20.51 7.41
N GLU A 168 -3.52 -20.29 6.12
CA GLU A 168 -2.44 -19.93 5.20
C GLU A 168 -1.76 -18.63 5.64
N ASN A 169 -2.53 -17.60 6.01
CA ASN A 169 -1.97 -16.33 6.45
C ASN A 169 -1.24 -16.44 7.81
N GLN A 170 -1.72 -17.31 8.71
CA GLN A 170 -1.03 -17.61 9.96
C GLN A 170 0.31 -18.32 9.72
N ASP A 171 0.33 -19.35 8.87
CA ASP A 171 1.54 -20.10 8.54
C ASP A 171 2.58 -19.18 7.86
N ASN A 172 2.11 -18.33 6.93
CA ASN A 172 2.94 -17.31 6.28
C ASN A 172 3.52 -16.29 7.28
N TYR A 173 2.73 -15.81 8.25
CA TYR A 173 3.21 -14.90 9.29
C TYR A 173 4.33 -15.53 10.13
N ILE A 174 4.18 -16.79 10.54
CA ILE A 174 5.20 -17.50 11.32
C ILE A 174 6.50 -17.60 10.53
N ALA A 175 6.43 -17.97 9.25
CA ALA A 175 7.59 -18.07 8.36
C ALA A 175 8.27 -16.71 8.13
N LEU A 176 7.50 -15.65 7.89
CA LEU A 176 8.00 -14.29 7.72
C LEU A 176 8.67 -13.80 9.00
N ARG A 177 8.07 -14.04 10.17
CA ARG A 177 8.64 -13.64 11.46
C ARG A 177 9.94 -14.37 11.74
N ALA A 178 10.02 -15.66 11.48
CA ALA A 178 11.26 -16.43 11.63
C ALA A 178 12.36 -15.89 10.68
N THR A 179 12.00 -15.52 9.46
CA THR A 179 12.93 -14.93 8.49
C THR A 179 13.40 -13.55 8.94
N ALA A 180 12.50 -12.69 9.41
CA ALA A 180 12.83 -11.36 9.91
C ALA A 180 13.79 -11.43 11.11
N LYS A 181 13.53 -12.33 12.05
CA LYS A 181 14.43 -12.58 13.19
C LYS A 181 15.85 -12.95 12.76
N ARG A 182 15.97 -13.88 11.80
CA ARG A 182 17.28 -14.28 11.24
C ARG A 182 17.97 -13.13 10.51
N GLN A 183 17.25 -12.38 9.69
CA GLN A 183 17.82 -11.32 8.84
C GLN A 183 18.17 -10.03 9.61
N LEU A 184 17.48 -9.76 10.71
CA LEU A 184 17.67 -8.56 11.54
C LEU A 184 18.46 -8.83 12.83
N GLY A 185 18.73 -10.09 13.17
CA GLY A 185 19.53 -10.48 14.34
C GLY A 185 18.84 -10.25 15.68
N ARG A 186 17.51 -10.44 15.75
CA ARG A 186 16.68 -10.20 16.96
C ARG A 186 15.65 -11.31 17.16
#